data_AF-A0A1V8NR43-F1
#
_entry.id   AF-A0A1V8NR43-F1
#
_cell.length_a   1.000
_cell.length_b   1.000
_cell.length_c   1.000
_cell.angle_alpha   90.00
_cell.angle_beta   90.00
_cell.angle_gamma   90.00
#
_symmetry.space_group_name_H-M   'P 1'
#
loop_
_entity.id
_entity.type
_entity.pdbx_description
1 polymer ?
#
loop_
_entity_poly.entity_id
_entity_poly.type
_entity_poly.pdbx_seq_one_letter_code
_entity_poly.pdbx_strand_id
1 'polypeptide(L)'
;LSSRLNEQVSRIDALSEWKAQREEKSAGTATKPSLKARREPAASSAPVKTPVVSRALTPPFVLTGVERRGGQAYAVVLPAGAGSDWSQLHMLVPGESYRGWTLVSTDGNRAAFQVNGRIQQLTP
;
A
#
# COMPACT_ATOMS: atom_id res chain seq x y z
N LEU A 1 -1.94 -19.09 24.75
CA LEU A 1 -3.04 -18.48 23.98
C LEU A 1 -3.03 -16.95 24.03
N SER A 2 -2.55 -16.34 25.11
CA SER A 2 -2.45 -14.89 25.33
C SER A 2 -1.48 -14.14 24.40
N SER A 3 -0.34 -14.73 24.01
CA SER A 3 0.63 -14.05 23.12
C SER A 3 0.09 -13.75 21.72
N ARG A 4 -0.76 -14.64 21.17
CA ARG A 4 -1.30 -14.47 19.82
C ARG A 4 -2.30 -13.31 19.76
N LEU A 5 -3.09 -13.13 20.82
CA LEU A 5 -4.04 -12.02 20.92
C LEU A 5 -3.31 -10.69 21.16
N ASN A 6 -2.28 -10.68 22.02
CA ASN A 6 -1.44 -9.50 22.23
C ASN A 6 -0.77 -9.04 20.93
N GLU A 7 -0.23 -9.99 20.15
CA GLU A 7 0.40 -9.68 18.87
C GLU A 7 -0.61 -9.12 17.84
N GLN A 8 -1.85 -9.62 17.84
CA GLN A 8 -2.93 -9.08 17.00
C GLN A 8 -3.31 -7.65 17.41
N VAL A 9 -3.38 -7.37 18.71
CA VAL A 9 -3.68 -6.03 19.22
C VAL A 9 -2.56 -5.04 18.89
N SER A 10 -1.29 -5.42 19.09
CA SER A 10 -0.15 -4.58 18.70
C SER A 10 -0.09 -4.30 17.19
N ARG A 11 -0.53 -5.26 16.36
CA ARG A 11 -0.65 -5.06 14.91
C ARG A 11 -1.75 -4.07 14.56
N ILE A 12 -2.89 -4.10 15.27
CA ILE A 12 -4.00 -3.14 15.06
C ILE A 12 -3.59 -1.74 15.48
N ASP A 13 -2.86 -1.61 16.59
CA ASP A 13 -2.32 -0.34 17.08
C ASP A 13 -1.33 0.25 16.06
N ALA A 14 -0.34 -0.55 15.62
CA ALA A 14 0.62 -0.14 14.60
C ALA A 14 -0.05 0.21 13.25
N LEU A 15 -1.13 -0.49 12.87
CA LEU A 15 -1.91 -0.17 11.67
C LEU A 15 -2.67 1.16 11.82
N SER A 16 -3.12 1.47 13.04
CA SER A 16 -3.85 2.70 13.38
C SER A 16 -2.90 3.89 13.44
N GLU A 17 -1.71 3.74 14.03
CA GLU A 17 -0.65 4.74 14.02
C GLU A 17 -0.13 5.00 12.60
N TRP A 18 0.05 3.95 11.80
CA TRP A 18 0.45 4.09 10.40
C TRP A 18 -0.62 4.80 9.55
N LYS A 19 -1.92 4.53 9.82
CA LYS A 19 -3.03 5.29 9.21
C LYS A 19 -3.06 6.74 9.68
N ALA A 20 -2.91 7.00 10.97
CA ALA A 20 -2.89 8.36 11.53
C ALA A 20 -1.73 9.18 10.96
N GLN A 21 -0.53 8.59 10.82
CA GLN A 21 0.62 9.24 10.20
C GLN A 21 0.38 9.57 8.71
N ARG A 22 -0.38 8.73 7.99
CA ARG A 22 -0.80 8.99 6.60
C ARG A 22 -1.86 10.08 6.51
N GLU A 23 -2.78 10.14 7.46
CA GLU A 23 -3.85 11.13 7.51
C GLU A 23 -3.34 12.51 7.97
N GLU A 24 -2.46 12.56 8.97
CA GLU A 24 -1.78 13.79 9.43
C GLU A 24 -0.86 14.36 8.33
N LYS A 25 -0.11 13.50 7.63
CA LYS A 25 0.67 13.90 6.45
C LYS A 25 -0.20 14.30 5.25
N SER A 26 -1.48 13.92 5.25
CA SER A 26 -2.48 14.37 4.26
C SER A 26 -3.23 15.63 4.72
N ALA A 27 -3.31 15.91 6.03
CA ALA A 27 -3.99 17.06 6.62
C ALA A 27 -3.11 18.30 6.77
N GLY A 28 -1.78 18.18 6.68
CA GLY A 28 -0.81 19.29 6.74
C GLY A 28 -0.77 20.25 5.53
N THR A 29 -1.79 20.29 4.66
CA THR A 29 -1.93 21.35 3.64
C THR A 29 -3.40 21.70 3.46
N ALA A 30 -3.98 22.32 4.48
CA ALA A 30 -5.26 23.00 4.36
C ALA A 30 -5.23 24.33 5.11
N THR A 31 -4.45 25.30 4.61
CA THR A 31 -4.67 26.71 4.93
C THR A 31 -5.26 27.39 3.70
N LYS A 32 -6.58 27.46 3.65
CA LYS A 32 -7.35 28.28 2.72
C LYS A 32 -7.44 29.70 3.30
N PRO A 33 -7.21 30.75 2.50
CA PRO A 33 -8.07 31.92 2.55
C PRO A 33 -8.83 32.06 1.23
N SER A 34 -10.13 32.33 1.36
CA SER A 34 -11.07 32.51 0.26
C SER A 34 -11.18 34.01 -0.05
N LEU A 35 -10.88 34.46 -1.28
CA LEU A 35 -11.39 35.74 -1.81
C LEU A 35 -11.75 35.65 -3.31
N LYS A 36 -13.05 35.39 -3.51
CA LYS A 36 -14.01 35.72 -4.57
C LYS A 36 -13.54 36.24 -5.96
N ALA A 37 -13.83 35.40 -6.96
CA ALA A 37 -14.63 35.62 -8.18
C ALA A 37 -14.29 36.74 -9.19
N ARG A 38 -13.78 36.34 -10.38
CA ARG A 38 -14.44 36.55 -11.70
C ARG A 38 -13.77 35.73 -12.83
N ARG A 39 -14.32 34.51 -13.03
CA ARG A 39 -14.52 33.69 -14.26
C ARG A 39 -13.27 33.06 -14.91
N GLU A 40 -13.19 31.73 -14.75
CA GLU A 40 -12.02 30.85 -14.54
C GLU A 40 -11.02 30.67 -15.70
N PRO A 41 -9.77 31.07 -15.47
CA PRO A 41 -8.60 30.37 -16.00
C PRO A 41 -7.52 30.22 -14.92
N ALA A 42 -6.95 29.02 -14.73
CA ALA A 42 -5.56 28.89 -14.26
C ALA A 42 -5.09 27.43 -14.24
N ALA A 43 -4.04 27.19 -15.01
CA ALA A 43 -3.01 26.21 -14.71
C ALA A 43 -2.60 26.25 -13.23
N SER A 44 -2.39 25.09 -12.61
CA SER A 44 -1.37 24.95 -11.58
C SER A 44 -0.96 23.50 -11.39
N SER A 45 0.23 23.20 -11.90
CA SER A 45 1.21 22.19 -11.47
C SER A 45 0.81 21.34 -10.26
N ALA A 46 0.27 20.15 -10.51
CA ALA A 46 0.50 19.04 -9.59
C ALA A 46 1.86 18.44 -9.95
N PRO A 47 2.83 18.35 -9.01
CA PRO A 47 4.09 17.71 -9.30
C PRO A 47 3.79 16.28 -9.69
N VAL A 48 4.13 15.94 -10.94
CA VAL A 48 4.33 14.56 -11.34
C VAL A 48 5.35 14.02 -10.34
N LYS A 49 4.87 13.28 -9.33
CA LYS A 49 5.75 12.48 -8.49
C LYS A 49 6.23 11.35 -9.39
N THR A 50 7.20 11.66 -10.24
CA THR A 50 8.01 10.67 -10.91
C THR A 50 8.51 9.77 -9.78
N PRO A 51 8.13 8.48 -9.75
CA PRO A 51 8.66 7.61 -8.73
C PRO A 51 10.17 7.61 -8.98
N VAL A 52 10.93 8.05 -7.98
CA VAL A 52 12.38 7.85 -7.93
C VAL A 52 12.61 6.41 -8.35
N VAL A 53 13.21 6.22 -9.52
CA VAL A 53 13.56 4.90 -10.08
C VAL A 53 14.71 4.37 -9.24
N SER A 54 14.39 4.03 -8.00
CA SER A 54 15.20 3.17 -7.18
C SER A 54 15.05 1.80 -7.82
N ARG A 55 16.17 1.25 -8.30
CA ARG A 55 16.24 -0.04 -9.00
C ARG A 55 15.34 -1.05 -8.29
N ALA A 56 14.29 -1.48 -8.98
CA ALA A 56 13.32 -2.40 -8.43
C ALA A 56 14.00 -3.72 -8.05
N LEU A 57 13.75 -4.19 -6.83
CA LEU A 57 14.09 -5.54 -6.43
C LEU A 57 13.08 -6.49 -7.07
N THR A 58 13.57 -7.60 -7.60
CA THR A 58 12.69 -8.63 -8.15
C THR A 58 12.01 -9.37 -7.00
N PRO A 59 10.68 -9.36 -6.89
CA PRO A 59 9.98 -10.12 -5.86
C PRO A 59 10.06 -11.63 -6.14
N PRO A 60 10.14 -12.48 -5.10
CA PRO A 60 10.08 -13.94 -5.24
C PRO A 60 8.64 -14.47 -5.47
N PHE A 61 7.77 -13.61 -5.97
CA PHE A 61 6.36 -13.85 -6.26
C PHE A 61 5.86 -12.90 -7.34
N VAL A 62 4.75 -13.24 -7.96
CA VAL A 62 4.00 -12.37 -8.86
C VAL A 62 2.76 -11.88 -8.12
N LEU A 63 2.46 -10.59 -8.20
CA LEU A 63 1.17 -10.07 -7.78
C LEU A 63 0.14 -10.53 -8.83
N THR A 64 -0.89 -11.27 -8.45
CA THR A 64 -1.94 -11.70 -9.40
C THR A 64 -3.12 -10.74 -9.41
N GLY A 65 -3.30 -9.95 -8.35
CA GLY A 65 -4.34 -8.94 -8.25
C GLY A 65 -4.51 -8.39 -6.84
N VAL A 66 -5.48 -7.49 -6.69
CA VAL A 66 -5.99 -7.05 -5.39
C VAL A 66 -7.45 -7.43 -5.27
N GLU A 67 -7.78 -8.15 -4.21
CA GLU A 67 -9.12 -8.64 -3.94
C GLU A 67 -9.76 -7.87 -2.78
N ARG A 68 -11.05 -7.51 -2.89
CA ARG A 68 -11.77 -6.75 -1.87
C ARG A 68 -12.86 -7.60 -1.22
N ARG A 69 -12.78 -7.84 0.08
CA ARG A 69 -13.76 -8.65 0.83
C ARG A 69 -14.07 -7.99 2.17
N GLY A 70 -15.36 -7.80 2.46
CA GLY A 70 -15.81 -7.24 3.75
C GLY A 70 -15.21 -5.87 4.09
N GLY A 71 -15.01 -5.01 3.09
CA GLY A 71 -14.39 -3.69 3.29
C GLY A 71 -12.86 -3.70 3.36
N GLN A 72 -12.22 -4.87 3.49
CA GLN A 72 -10.77 -5.03 3.49
C GLN A 72 -10.26 -5.33 2.07
N ALA A 73 -9.10 -4.78 1.72
CA ALA A 73 -8.38 -5.12 0.50
C ALA A 73 -7.20 -6.05 0.81
N TYR A 74 -6.98 -7.03 -0.07
CA TYR A 74 -5.98 -8.07 0.04
C TYR A 74 -5.12 -8.08 -1.23
N ALA A 75 -3.80 -8.03 -1.09
CA ALA A 75 -2.93 -8.33 -2.23
C ALA A 75 -2.87 -9.85 -2.42
N VAL A 76 -3.13 -10.31 -3.63
CA VAL A 76 -3.07 -11.74 -3.98
C VAL A 76 -1.76 -11.99 -4.69
N VAL A 77 -0.93 -12.89 -4.14
CA VAL A 77 0.39 -13.18 -4.67
C VAL A 77 0.56 -14.68 -4.93
N LEU A 78 1.32 -15.01 -5.96
CA LEU A 78 1.68 -16.38 -6.32
C LEU A 78 3.21 -16.54 -6.32
N PRO A 79 3.79 -17.62 -5.75
CA PRO A 79 5.23 -17.84 -5.80
C PRO A 79 5.78 -17.77 -7.23
N ALA A 80 6.93 -17.13 -7.40
CA ALA A 80 7.58 -17.09 -8.70
C ALA A 80 7.96 -18.51 -9.13
N GLY A 81 7.62 -18.88 -10.36
CA GLY A 81 7.85 -20.23 -10.90
C GLY A 81 6.75 -21.26 -10.61
N ALA A 82 5.67 -20.90 -9.89
CA ALA A 82 4.53 -21.79 -9.67
C ALA A 82 3.65 -22.03 -10.92
N GLY A 83 3.85 -21.26 -11.99
CA GLY A 83 3.06 -21.39 -13.23
C GLY A 83 1.58 -21.12 -12.98
N SER A 84 0.73 -22.09 -13.30
CA SER A 84 -0.73 -22.03 -13.10
C SER A 84 -1.21 -22.76 -11.83
N ASP A 85 -0.31 -23.02 -10.87
CA ASP A 85 -0.68 -23.71 -9.63
C ASP A 85 -1.35 -22.75 -8.63
N TRP A 86 -2.62 -22.43 -8.89
CA TRP A 86 -3.42 -21.49 -8.10
C TRP A 86 -3.66 -21.90 -6.63
N SER A 87 -3.38 -23.16 -6.28
CA SER A 87 -3.43 -23.65 -4.90
C SER A 87 -2.38 -23.01 -3.98
N GLN A 88 -1.34 -22.38 -4.54
CA GLN A 88 -0.28 -21.70 -3.79
C GLN A 88 -0.50 -20.19 -3.61
N LEU A 89 -1.72 -19.69 -3.89
CA LEU A 89 -2.02 -18.27 -3.68
C LEU A 89 -1.93 -17.89 -2.20
N HIS A 90 -1.31 -16.74 -1.94
CA HIS A 90 -1.32 -16.09 -0.65
C HIS A 90 -2.07 -14.76 -0.72
N MET A 91 -2.96 -14.50 0.23
CA MET A 91 -3.67 -13.24 0.37
C MET A 91 -3.06 -12.47 1.55
N LEU A 92 -2.50 -11.30 1.27
CA LEU A 92 -1.81 -10.47 2.24
C LEU A 92 -2.65 -9.24 2.57
N VAL A 93 -2.70 -8.87 3.85
CA VAL A 93 -3.22 -7.58 4.31
C VAL A 93 -2.10 -6.60 4.63
N PRO A 94 -2.35 -5.28 4.65
CA PRO A 94 -1.34 -4.32 5.08
C PRO A 94 -0.73 -4.69 6.45
N GLY A 95 0.60 -4.65 6.54
CA GLY A 95 1.40 -5.10 7.68
C GLY A 95 1.86 -6.57 7.58
N GLU A 96 1.26 -7.39 6.73
CA GLU A 96 1.65 -8.79 6.55
C GLU A 96 2.88 -8.93 5.65
N SER A 97 3.76 -9.88 6.00
CA SER A 97 5.01 -10.11 5.28
C SER A 97 5.05 -11.46 4.60
N TYR A 98 5.49 -11.49 3.35
CA TYR A 98 5.69 -12.70 2.57
C TYR A 98 7.09 -12.70 1.96
N ARG A 99 7.93 -13.68 2.33
CA ARG A 99 9.32 -13.83 1.84
C ARG A 99 10.16 -12.54 1.92
N GLY A 100 10.00 -11.78 3.02
CA GLY A 100 10.73 -10.52 3.25
C GLY A 100 10.11 -9.28 2.59
N TRP A 101 8.92 -9.41 1.99
CA TRP A 101 8.15 -8.31 1.42
C TRP A 101 6.93 -8.05 2.29
N THR A 102 6.87 -6.88 2.93
CA THR A 102 5.75 -6.49 3.78
C THR A 102 4.75 -5.68 2.98
N LEU A 103 3.49 -6.08 2.89
CA LEU A 103 2.46 -5.29 2.23
C LEU A 103 2.23 -4.00 3.03
N VAL A 104 2.33 -2.85 2.38
CA VAL A 104 2.13 -1.54 3.00
C VAL A 104 0.75 -0.99 2.67
N SER A 105 0.32 -1.11 1.42
CA SER A 105 -1.01 -0.68 1.00
C SER A 105 -1.41 -1.26 -0.35
N THR A 106 -2.70 -1.27 -0.62
CA THR A 106 -3.27 -1.58 -1.94
C THR A 106 -4.00 -0.35 -2.49
N ASP A 107 -3.83 -0.06 -3.77
CA ASP A 107 -4.49 1.04 -4.50
C ASP A 107 -5.05 0.52 -5.82
N GLY A 108 -6.37 0.39 -5.91
CA GLY A 108 -7.02 -0.29 -7.03
C GLY A 108 -6.47 -1.71 -7.21
N ASN A 109 -5.87 -2.00 -8.36
CA ASN A 109 -5.23 -3.28 -8.66
C ASN A 109 -3.70 -3.30 -8.37
N ARG A 110 -3.17 -2.28 -7.68
CA ARG A 110 -1.75 -2.16 -7.35
C ARG A 110 -1.51 -2.46 -5.90
N ALA A 111 -0.34 -3.02 -5.58
CA ALA A 111 0.09 -3.25 -4.21
C ALA A 111 1.47 -2.63 -3.98
N ALA A 112 1.62 -1.88 -2.89
CA ALA A 112 2.88 -1.32 -2.44
C ALA A 112 3.47 -2.21 -1.35
N PHE A 113 4.70 -2.68 -1.53
CA PHE A 113 5.42 -3.53 -0.60
C PHE A 113 6.67 -2.83 -0.07
N GLN A 114 7.01 -3.05 1.19
CA GLN A 114 8.28 -2.68 1.78
C GLN A 114 9.25 -3.85 1.73
N VAL A 115 10.44 -3.62 1.19
CA VAL A 115 11.54 -4.59 1.14
C VAL A 115 12.85 -3.85 1.39
N ASN A 116 13.64 -4.31 2.37
CA ASN A 116 14.91 -3.66 2.76
C ASN A 116 14.78 -2.14 3.00
N GLY A 117 13.69 -1.70 3.63
CA GLY A 117 13.41 -0.29 3.90
C GLY A 117 12.97 0.54 2.68
N ARG A 118 12.76 -0.09 1.51
CA ARG A 118 12.30 0.57 0.28
C ARG A 118 10.86 0.18 -0.04
N ILE A 119 10.09 1.15 -0.52
CA ILE A 119 8.73 0.90 -1.02
C ILE A 119 8.79 0.60 -2.52
N GLN A 120 8.27 -0.56 -2.91
CA GLN A 120 8.13 -1.02 -4.28
C GLN A 120 6.64 -1.16 -4.62
N GLN A 121 6.18 -0.51 -5.69
CA GLN A 121 4.85 -0.79 -6.22
C GLN A 121 4.92 -1.96 -7.22
N LEU A 122 4.01 -2.92 -7.04
CA LEU A 122 3.78 -4.03 -7.94
C LEU A 122 2.41 -3.88 -8.60
N THR A 123 2.35 -4.27 -9.86
CA THR A 123 1.14 -4.43 -10.67
C THR A 123 1.09 -5.87 -11.16
N PRO A 124 -0.10 -6.44 -11.38
CA PRO A 124 -0.24 -7.77 -11.97
C PRO A 124 0.31 -7.86 -13.39
#